data_AF-A0A7X7N974-F1
#
_entry.id   AF-A0A7X7N974-F1
#
_cell.length_a   1.000
_cell.length_b   1.000
_cell.length_c   1.000
_cell.angle_alpha   90.00
_cell.angle_beta   90.00
_cell.angle_gamma   90.00
#
_symmetry.space_group_name_H-M   'P 1'
#
loop_
_entity.id
_entity.type
_entity.pdbx_description
1 polymer ?
#
loop_
_entity_poly.entity_id
_entity_poly.type
_entity_poly.pdbx_seq_one_letter_code
_entity_poly.pdbx_strand_id
1 'polypeptide(L)'
;MNRLDFKRTLAGSVENLEGKLFVEFVALIYISYMHKVMKDRNLYRNYSSQSLLDELDVIERFDYRGQRTRYGEITGRQRKIYEAFGILAPDGKPSRTWVPETDAATSDDGA
;
A
#
# COMPACT_ATOMS: atom_id res chain seq x y z
N MET A 1 -19.14 10.36 7.83
CA MET A 1 -17.93 11.10 8.26
C MET A 1 -17.80 10.87 9.76
N ASN A 2 -17.28 9.70 10.14
CA ASN A 2 -17.18 9.31 11.54
C ASN A 2 -15.99 10.06 12.15
N ARG A 3 -16.29 10.87 13.16
CA ARG A 3 -15.30 11.58 13.97
C ARG A 3 -14.43 10.55 14.68
N LEU A 4 -13.13 10.65 14.45
CA LEU A 4 -12.11 10.06 15.33
C LEU A 4 -12.25 10.73 16.70
N ASP A 5 -12.94 10.07 17.62
CA ASP A 5 -13.06 10.52 19.00
C ASP A 5 -11.73 10.34 19.72
N PHE A 6 -10.94 11.42 19.77
CA PHE A 6 -9.67 11.55 20.49
C PHE A 6 -9.88 11.69 22.02
N LYS A 7 -10.92 11.05 22.57
CA LYS A 7 -11.21 11.10 24.00
C LYS A 7 -10.99 9.73 24.61
N ARG A 8 -9.81 9.60 25.24
CA ARG A 8 -9.58 9.03 26.57
C ARG A 8 -8.54 7.91 26.61
N THR A 9 -7.29 8.33 26.73
CA THR A 9 -6.30 7.67 27.61
C THR A 9 -5.60 8.78 28.39
N LEU A 10 -6.24 9.22 29.48
CA LEU A 10 -5.60 10.00 30.54
C LEU A 10 -4.72 9.03 31.34
N ALA A 11 -3.49 9.49 31.66
CA ALA A 11 -2.44 8.83 32.44
C ALA A 11 -1.52 7.87 31.66
N GLY A 12 -0.45 8.43 31.08
CA GLY A 12 0.74 7.69 30.63
C GLY A 12 1.58 8.43 29.59
N SER A 13 2.43 9.37 30.04
CA SER A 13 3.59 9.97 29.32
C SER A 13 3.31 10.82 28.05
N VAL A 14 3.68 12.11 28.09
CA VAL A 14 3.73 13.01 26.92
C VAL A 14 4.58 12.41 25.78
N GLU A 15 5.61 11.65 26.12
CA GLU A 15 6.51 10.94 25.20
C GLU A 15 5.78 9.80 24.46
N ASN A 16 4.89 9.08 25.15
CA ASN A 16 4.04 8.05 24.55
C ASN A 16 2.93 8.67 23.65
N LEU A 17 2.48 9.88 23.99
CA LEU A 17 1.55 10.65 23.16
C LEU A 17 2.22 11.19 21.90
N GLU A 18 3.46 11.66 22.01
CA GLU A 18 4.26 12.15 20.89
C GLU A 18 4.60 11.02 19.91
N GLY A 19 5.03 9.86 20.43
CA GLY A 19 5.25 8.67 19.61
C GLY A 19 3.98 8.22 18.87
N LYS A 20 2.82 8.31 19.52
CA LYS A 20 1.53 8.00 18.89
C LYS A 20 1.17 9.00 17.78
N LEU A 21 1.39 10.29 17.99
CA LEU A 21 1.12 11.33 16.99
C LEU A 21 2.03 11.17 15.78
N PHE A 22 3.30 10.80 15.98
CA PHE A 22 4.23 10.54 14.89
C PHE A 22 3.78 9.36 14.02
N VAL A 23 3.41 8.24 14.64
CA VAL A 23 2.89 7.07 13.91
C VAL A 23 1.58 7.40 13.17
N GLU A 24 0.69 8.19 13.79
CA GLU A 24 -0.55 8.63 13.16
C GLU A 24 -0.29 9.55 11.96
N PHE A 25 0.67 10.47 12.07
CA PHE A 25 1.09 11.32 10.96
C PHE A 25 1.64 10.51 9.79
N VAL A 26 2.51 9.53 10.06
CA VAL A 26 3.04 8.62 9.04
C VAL A 26 1.91 7.80 8.40
N ALA A 27 0.97 7.28 9.19
CA ALA A 27 -0.20 6.57 8.68
C ALA A 27 -1.05 7.48 7.76
N LEU A 28 -1.21 8.76 8.10
CA LEU A 28 -1.93 9.73 7.27
C LEU A 28 -1.24 10.01 5.93
N ILE A 29 0.10 9.98 5.87
CA ILE A 29 0.83 10.09 4.60
C ILE A 29 0.46 8.91 3.69
N TYR A 30 0.49 7.69 4.21
CA TYR A 30 0.12 6.49 3.46
C TYR A 30 -1.35 6.49 3.02
N ILE A 31 -2.27 6.85 3.93
CA ILE A 31 -3.70 6.97 3.61
C ILE A 31 -3.93 8.04 2.55
N SER A 32 -3.27 9.19 2.64
CA SER A 32 -3.40 10.27 1.65
C SER A 32 -2.89 9.83 0.28
N TYR A 33 -1.76 9.13 0.24
CA TYR A 33 -1.22 8.57 -1.00
C TYR A 33 -2.16 7.52 -1.61
N MET A 34 -2.67 6.59 -0.80
CA MET A 34 -3.66 5.61 -1.22
C MET A 34 -4.93 6.27 -1.75
N HIS A 35 -5.47 7.26 -1.05
CA HIS A 35 -6.63 8.02 -1.49
C HIS A 35 -6.39 8.71 -2.84
N LYS A 36 -5.20 9.31 -3.03
CA LYS A 36 -4.80 9.92 -4.30
C LYS A 36 -4.80 8.89 -5.43
N VAL A 37 -4.06 7.79 -5.28
CA VAL A 37 -3.96 6.73 -6.29
C VAL A 37 -5.35 6.15 -6.62
N MET A 38 -6.18 5.91 -5.59
CA MET A 38 -7.52 5.39 -5.78
C MET A 38 -8.43 6.34 -6.57
N LYS A 39 -8.27 7.65 -6.37
CA LYS A 39 -9.00 8.67 -7.13
C LYS A 39 -8.49 8.78 -8.56
N ASP A 40 -7.17 8.89 -8.74
CA ASP A 40 -6.54 9.08 -10.05
C ASP A 40 -6.76 7.88 -10.98
N ARG A 41 -6.74 6.66 -10.44
CA ARG A 41 -6.94 5.42 -11.20
C ARG A 41 -8.38 4.89 -11.14
N ASN A 42 -9.31 5.70 -10.62
CA ASN A 42 -10.75 5.42 -10.53
C ASN A 42 -11.09 4.08 -9.82
N LEU A 43 -10.25 3.67 -8.87
CA LEU A 43 -10.42 2.43 -8.10
C LEU A 43 -11.66 2.49 -7.19
N TYR A 44 -12.09 3.69 -6.78
CA TYR A 44 -13.30 3.90 -5.98
C TYR A 44 -14.59 3.37 -6.61
N ARG A 45 -14.58 3.13 -7.94
CA ARG A 45 -15.72 2.49 -8.62
C ARG A 45 -15.92 1.04 -8.19
N ASN A 46 -14.84 0.35 -7.85
CA ASN A 46 -14.85 -1.09 -7.55
C ASN A 46 -14.49 -1.39 -6.09
N TYR A 47 -13.81 -0.46 -5.39
CA TYR A 47 -13.28 -0.65 -4.05
C TYR A 47 -13.55 0.56 -3.14
N SER A 48 -13.96 0.33 -1.90
CA SER A 48 -13.74 1.29 -0.81
C SER A 48 -12.29 1.21 -0.30
N SER A 49 -11.78 2.26 0.38
CA SER A 49 -10.43 2.22 0.96
C SER A 49 -10.25 1.01 1.88
N GLN A 50 -11.28 0.65 2.67
CA GLN A 50 -11.25 -0.54 3.52
C GLN A 50 -11.18 -1.82 2.70
N SER A 51 -12.07 -2.00 1.71
CA SER A 51 -12.08 -3.23 0.90
C SER A 51 -10.82 -3.43 0.05
N LEU A 52 -10.13 -2.33 -0.29
CA LEU A 52 -8.84 -2.40 -0.98
C LEU A 52 -7.76 -2.96 -0.04
N LEU A 53 -7.73 -2.50 1.21
CA LEU A 53 -6.83 -3.04 2.23
C LEU A 53 -7.16 -4.50 2.53
N ASP A 54 -8.44 -4.84 2.66
CA ASP A 54 -8.88 -6.22 2.88
C ASP A 54 -8.44 -7.16 1.74
N GLU A 55 -8.50 -6.72 0.48
CA GLU A 55 -8.03 -7.53 -0.67
C GLU A 55 -6.50 -7.74 -0.65
N LEU A 56 -5.74 -6.80 -0.10
CA LEU A 56 -4.28 -6.89 0.02
C LEU A 56 -3.82 -7.70 1.25
N ASP A 57 -4.59 -7.70 2.34
CA ASP A 57 -4.26 -8.42 3.58
C ASP A 57 -4.35 -9.96 3.43
N VAL A 58 -5.09 -10.43 2.42
CA VAL A 58 -5.29 -11.87 2.15
C VAL A 58 -4.04 -12.56 1.53
N ILE A 59 -2.97 -11.83 1.22
CA ILE A 59 -1.80 -12.43 0.57
C ILE A 59 -0.99 -13.26 1.56
N GLU A 60 -1.20 -14.57 1.54
CA GLU A 60 -0.49 -15.52 2.40
C GLU A 60 0.94 -15.79 1.90
N ARG A 61 1.91 -15.65 2.82
CA ARG A 61 3.32 -16.01 2.64
C ARG A 61 3.60 -17.33 3.34
N PHE A 62 3.93 -18.37 2.56
CA PHE A 62 4.30 -19.67 3.09
C PHE A 62 5.82 -19.79 3.22
N ASP A 63 6.29 -19.85 4.47
CA ASP A 63 7.65 -20.25 4.79
C ASP A 63 7.68 -21.74 5.13
N TYR A 64 8.29 -22.53 4.25
CA TYR A 64 8.64 -23.90 4.57
C TYR A 64 10.10 -23.95 5.00
N ARG A 65 10.38 -24.48 6.20
CA ARG A 65 11.74 -24.57 6.75
C ARG A 65 12.66 -25.28 5.75
N GLY A 66 13.64 -24.54 5.22
CA GLY A 66 14.67 -25.05 4.30
C GLY A 66 14.37 -24.92 2.80
N GLN A 67 13.23 -24.34 2.40
CA GLN A 67 12.92 -24.05 0.99
C GLN A 67 12.72 -22.56 0.71
N ARG A 68 12.81 -22.17 -0.57
CA ARG A 68 12.53 -20.78 -1.01
C ARG A 68 11.12 -20.38 -0.59
N THR A 69 10.97 -19.25 0.09
CA THR A 69 9.68 -18.61 0.41
C THR A 69 8.77 -18.62 -0.81
N ARG A 70 7.54 -19.13 -0.63
CA ARG A 70 6.51 -19.13 -1.69
C ARG A 70 5.36 -18.23 -1.26
N TYR A 71 4.99 -17.30 -2.13
CA TYR A 71 3.75 -16.53 -1.98
C TYR A 71 2.59 -17.38 -2.52
N GLY A 72 1.42 -17.26 -1.89
CA GLY A 72 0.17 -17.80 -2.44
C GLY A 72 -0.15 -17.23 -3.83
N GLU A 73 -1.13 -17.82 -4.52
CA GLU A 73 -1.54 -17.33 -5.84
C GLU A 73 -2.07 -15.89 -5.74
N ILE A 74 -1.43 -14.96 -6.45
CA ILE A 74 -1.87 -13.57 -6.52
C ILE A 74 -3.03 -13.47 -7.50
N THR A 75 -4.18 -13.04 -6.99
CA THR A 75 -5.40 -12.93 -7.79
C THR A 75 -5.27 -11.83 -8.84
N GLY A 76 -6.06 -11.92 -9.92
CA GLY A 76 -6.10 -10.86 -10.95
C GLY A 76 -6.56 -9.50 -10.41
N ARG A 77 -7.33 -9.49 -9.31
CA ARG A 77 -7.76 -8.25 -8.63
C ARG A 77 -6.61 -7.62 -7.84
N GLN A 78 -5.89 -8.41 -7.05
CA GLN A 78 -4.70 -7.97 -6.33
C GLN A 78 -3.64 -7.42 -7.29
N ARG A 79 -3.42 -8.09 -8.42
CA ARG A 79 -2.47 -7.62 -9.44
C ARG A 79 -2.86 -6.25 -10.01
N LYS A 80 -4.14 -6.02 -10.32
CA LYS A 80 -4.63 -4.70 -10.78
C LYS A 80 -4.43 -3.61 -9.71
N ILE A 81 -4.57 -3.95 -8.44
CA ILE A 81 -4.29 -3.02 -7.34
C ILE A 81 -2.80 -2.68 -7.34
N TYR A 82 -1.90 -3.67 -7.29
CA TYR A 82 -0.45 -3.45 -7.34
C TYR A 82 -0.01 -2.57 -8.51
N GLU A 83 -0.55 -2.82 -9.70
CA GLU A 83 -0.25 -2.05 -10.90
C GLU A 83 -0.77 -0.62 -10.83
N ALA A 84 -1.93 -0.41 -10.23
CA ALA A 84 -2.44 0.93 -9.99
C ALA A 84 -1.57 1.73 -9.02
N PHE A 85 -0.91 1.05 -8.08
CA PHE A 85 0.09 1.64 -7.20
C PHE A 85 1.48 1.76 -7.83
N GLY A 86 1.69 1.26 -9.06
CA GLY A 86 3.00 1.24 -9.73
C GLY A 86 3.98 0.25 -9.11
N ILE A 87 3.50 -0.71 -8.32
CA ILE A 87 4.32 -1.67 -7.58
C ILE A 87 4.26 -3.04 -8.26
N LEU A 88 5.40 -3.73 -8.32
CA LEU A 88 5.43 -5.12 -8.80
C LEU A 88 4.86 -6.05 -7.72
N ALA A 89 3.98 -6.97 -8.13
CA ALA A 89 3.38 -7.93 -7.21
C ALA A 89 4.46 -8.83 -6.54
N PRO A 90 4.24 -9.30 -5.30
CA PRO A 90 5.21 -10.09 -4.52
C PRO A 90 5.76 -11.36 -5.21
N ASP A 91 5.01 -11.92 -6.16
CA ASP A 91 5.43 -13.08 -6.96
C ASP A 91 6.41 -12.72 -8.10
N GLY A 92 6.71 -11.43 -8.29
CA GLY A 92 7.61 -10.90 -9.31
C GLY A 92 7.01 -10.91 -10.72
N LYS A 93 5.70 -11.17 -10.88
CA LYS A 93 5.05 -11.32 -12.18
C LYS A 93 4.12 -10.13 -12.48
N PRO A 94 4.47 -9.27 -13.46
CA PRO A 94 3.58 -8.20 -13.89
C PRO A 94 2.36 -8.75 -14.64
N SER A 95 1.26 -7.99 -14.78
CA SER A 95 0.23 -8.35 -15.77
C SER A 95 0.76 -8.10 -17.17
N ARG A 96 0.09 -8.71 -18.16
CA ARG A 96 0.37 -8.49 -19.59
C ARG A 96 0.30 -7.02 -20.01
N THR A 97 -0.36 -6.17 -19.23
CA THR A 97 -0.59 -4.75 -19.56
C THR A 97 0.25 -3.78 -18.73
N TRP A 98 1.08 -4.27 -17.80
CA TRP A 98 1.88 -3.39 -16.96
C TRP A 98 3.17 -2.98 -17.65
N VAL A 99 3.37 -1.67 -17.77
CA VAL A 99 4.64 -1.04 -18.16
C VAL A 99 5.10 -0.24 -16.94
N PRO A 100 6.33 -0.46 -16.42
CA PRO A 100 6.86 0.36 -15.36
C PRO A 100 6.89 1.82 -15.84
N GLU A 101 6.34 2.71 -15.03
CA GLU A 101 6.47 4.15 -15.24
C GLU A 101 7.97 4.44 -15.19
N THR A 102 8.55 4.70 -16.36
CA THR A 102 9.99 4.85 -16.50
C THR A 102 10.33 6.21 -15.91
N ASP A 103 11.14 6.23 -14.87
CA ASP A 103 11.78 7.47 -14.44
C ASP A 103 12.61 7.98 -15.62
N ALA A 104 12.10 9.00 -16.30
CA ALA A 104 12.85 9.79 -17.26
C ALA A 104 13.95 10.55 -16.50
N ALA A 105 15.00 9.84 -16.10
CA ALA A 105 16.20 10.39 -15.49
C ALA A 105 17.41 9.48 -15.79
N THR A 106 17.70 9.30 -17.08
CA THR A 106 19.05 8.98 -17.56
C THR A 106 19.14 9.34 -19.05
N SER A 107 19.31 10.63 -19.32
CA SER A 107 20.04 11.10 -20.50
C SER A 107 20.48 12.54 -20.25
N ASP A 108 21.58 12.70 -19.53
CA ASP A 108 22.51 13.80 -19.79
C ASP A 108 23.93 13.22 -19.75
N ASP A 109 24.24 12.48 -20.82
CA ASP A 109 25.62 12.31 -21.30
C ASP A 109 25.65 12.99 -22.68
N GLY A 110 26.32 14.14 -22.77
CA GLY A 110 26.78 14.67 -24.06
C GLY A 110 26.84 16.19 -24.22
N ALA A 111 27.86 16.82 -23.64
CA ALA A 111 28.67 17.87 -24.29
C ALA A 111 30.01 18.08 -23.54
#